data_AF-A0A849MH45-F1
#
_entry.id   AF-A0A849MH45-F1
#
_cell.length_a   1.000
_cell.length_b   1.000
_cell.length_c   1.000
_cell.angle_alpha   90.00
_cell.angle_beta   90.00
_cell.angle_gamma   90.00
#
_symmetry.space_group_name_H-M   'P 1'
#
loop_
_entity.id
_entity.type
_entity.pdbx_description
1 polymer ?
#
loop_
_entity_poly.entity_id
_entity_poly.type
_entity_poly.pdbx_seq_one_letter_code
_entity_poly.pdbx_strand_id
1 'polypeptide(L)'
;MEVANNQSLAPYFLVYHENSVYSYRNRCPHTGVNLDWNPHQFLDNNNDYIQCSTHGALFIIKNGKCLRGPCVGDQLQIVENYVDNGNIYLFL
;
A
#
# COMPACT_ATOMS: atom_id res chain seq x y z
N MET A 1 0.70 -16.63 -28.26
CA MET A 1 1.45 -17.13 -27.09
C MET A 1 2.52 -16.09 -26.80
N GLU A 2 2.17 -15.09 -26.00
CA GLU A 2 3.11 -14.06 -25.54
C GLU A 2 3.37 -14.32 -24.06
N VAL A 3 4.64 -14.55 -23.74
CA VAL A 3 5.10 -14.72 -22.37
C VAL A 3 5.36 -13.32 -21.83
N ALA A 4 4.38 -12.73 -21.13
CA ALA A 4 4.55 -11.46 -20.43
C ALA A 4 5.29 -11.67 -19.10
N ASN A 5 6.56 -12.07 -19.17
CA ASN A 5 7.48 -12.02 -18.03
C ASN A 5 8.02 -10.58 -17.90
N ASN A 6 7.28 -9.72 -17.19
CA ASN A 6 7.81 -8.57 -16.42
C ASN A 6 6.70 -7.78 -15.71
N GLN A 7 5.83 -8.46 -14.95
CA GLN A 7 5.07 -7.75 -13.92
C GLN A 7 6.03 -7.42 -12.77
N SER A 8 6.82 -6.37 -12.92
CA SER A 8 7.45 -5.73 -11.77
C SER A 8 6.33 -5.12 -10.94
N LEU A 9 5.75 -5.94 -10.07
CA LEU A 9 4.86 -5.48 -9.01
C LEU A 9 5.58 -4.34 -8.30
N ALA A 10 4.98 -3.15 -8.27
CA ALA A 10 5.61 -2.01 -7.64
C ALA A 10 5.92 -2.39 -6.18
N PRO A 11 7.20 -2.45 -5.76
CA PRO A 11 7.57 -2.89 -4.42
C PRO A 11 7.08 -1.90 -3.35
N TYR A 12 6.68 -0.70 -3.78
CA TYR A 12 6.17 0.39 -2.98
C TYR A 12 4.95 1.00 -3.65
N PHE A 13 4.07 1.58 -2.84
CA PHE A 13 2.94 2.37 -3.32
C PHE A 13 2.78 3.64 -2.49
N LEU A 14 2.08 4.60 -3.08
CA LEU A 14 1.82 5.92 -2.53
C LEU A 14 0.31 6.11 -2.39
N VAL A 15 -0.12 6.74 -1.32
CA VAL A 15 -1.50 7.20 -1.13
C VAL A 15 -1.46 8.70 -0.84
N TYR A 16 -2.14 9.49 -1.65
CA TYR A 16 -2.38 10.90 -1.36
C TYR A 16 -3.71 11.04 -0.63
N HIS A 17 -3.68 11.55 0.59
CA HIS A 17 -4.86 11.69 1.45
C HIS A 17 -4.66 12.88 2.40
N GLU A 18 -5.70 13.71 2.61
CA GLU A 18 -5.65 14.88 3.51
C GLU A 18 -4.40 15.75 3.29
N ASN A 19 -4.14 16.12 2.04
CA ASN A 19 -3.00 16.97 1.64
C ASN A 19 -1.61 16.40 2.01
N SER A 20 -1.51 15.09 2.23
CA SER A 20 -0.27 14.40 2.60
C SER A 20 -0.03 13.18 1.72
N VAL A 21 1.24 12.84 1.49
CA VAL A 21 1.65 11.61 0.79
C VAL A 21 2.10 10.58 1.82
N TYR A 22 1.49 9.41 1.78
CA TYR A 22 1.85 8.26 2.59
C TYR A 22 2.45 7.19 1.70
N SER A 23 3.59 6.64 2.12
CA SER A 23 4.36 5.69 1.31
C SER A 23 4.56 4.39 2.08
N TYR A 24 4.34 3.27 1.40
CA TYR A 24 4.35 1.95 2.02
C TYR A 24 5.04 0.94 1.12
N ARG A 25 5.66 -0.07 1.75
CA ARG A 25 6.01 -1.30 1.03
C ARG A 25 4.73 -2.05 0.66
N ASN A 26 4.66 -2.51 -0.57
CA ASN A 26 3.56 -3.33 -1.07
C ASN A 26 3.67 -4.77 -0.55
N ARG A 27 3.49 -4.95 0.76
CA ARG A 27 3.61 -6.24 1.43
C ARG A 27 2.73 -6.30 2.67
N CYS A 28 1.69 -7.13 2.61
CA CYS A 28 0.78 -7.33 3.72
C CYS A 28 1.50 -8.10 4.85
N PRO A 29 1.47 -7.64 6.10
CA PRO A 29 2.15 -8.31 7.22
C PRO A 29 1.57 -9.70 7.51
N HIS A 30 0.34 -9.99 7.09
CA HIS A 30 -0.31 -11.28 7.29
C HIS A 30 0.44 -12.45 6.63
N THR A 31 0.62 -12.42 5.30
CA THR A 31 1.24 -13.53 4.54
C THR A 31 2.38 -13.08 3.64
N GLY A 32 2.70 -11.78 3.62
CA GLY A 32 3.72 -11.21 2.75
C GLY A 32 3.29 -11.05 1.29
N VAL A 33 2.02 -11.28 0.96
CA VAL A 33 1.46 -11.00 -0.36
C VAL A 33 1.39 -9.50 -0.62
N ASN A 34 1.33 -9.11 -1.89
CA ASN A 34 1.03 -7.74 -2.25
C ASN A 34 -0.39 -7.36 -1.84
N LEU A 35 -0.61 -6.08 -1.62
CA LEU A 35 -1.90 -5.56 -1.23
C LEU A 35 -2.83 -5.46 -2.45
N ASP A 36 -2.31 -5.11 -3.62
CA ASP A 36 -3.06 -4.94 -4.86
C ASP A 36 -3.13 -6.23 -5.68
N TRP A 37 -4.35 -6.58 -6.13
CA TRP A 37 -4.58 -7.60 -7.15
C TRP A 37 -4.67 -6.96 -8.54
N ASN A 38 -5.32 -5.80 -8.62
CA ASN A 38 -5.30 -4.93 -9.79
C ASN A 38 -4.31 -3.79 -9.53
N PRO A 39 -3.40 -3.51 -10.47
CA PRO A 39 -2.41 -2.44 -10.31
C PRO A 39 -3.07 -1.13 -9.86
N HIS A 40 -2.44 -0.48 -8.86
CA HIS A 40 -2.85 0.82 -8.33
C HIS A 40 -4.18 0.86 -7.55
N GLN A 41 -4.82 -0.29 -7.30
CA GLN A 41 -6.02 -0.38 -6.46
C GLN A 41 -5.66 -0.79 -5.03
N PHE A 42 -5.41 0.20 -4.17
CA PHE A 42 -5.00 -0.01 -2.78
C PHE A 42 -6.05 0.38 -1.75
N LEU A 43 -7.04 1.20 -2.11
CA LEU A 43 -8.03 1.70 -1.17
C LEU A 43 -9.30 0.84 -1.18
N ASP A 44 -10.02 0.86 -0.06
CA ASP A 44 -11.37 0.32 -0.01
C ASP A 44 -12.34 1.18 -0.83
N ASN A 45 -13.57 0.69 -1.01
CA ASN A 45 -14.55 1.36 -1.88
C ASN A 45 -14.91 2.79 -1.44
N ASN A 46 -14.71 3.11 -0.16
CA ASN A 46 -14.99 4.44 0.39
C ASN A 46 -13.76 5.37 0.35
N ASN A 47 -12.57 4.84 0.03
CA ASN A 47 -11.29 5.52 0.12
C ASN A 47 -10.87 5.93 1.54
N ASP A 48 -11.42 5.28 2.57
CA ASP A 48 -11.13 5.56 3.98
C ASP A 48 -9.91 4.78 4.48
N TYR A 49 -9.66 3.60 3.88
CA TYR A 49 -8.63 2.66 4.32
C TYR A 49 -7.84 2.11 3.15
N ILE A 50 -6.59 1.72 3.42
CA ILE A 50 -5.87 0.81 2.54
C ILE A 50 -6.43 -0.60 2.75
N GLN A 51 -6.79 -1.30 1.68
CA GLN A 51 -7.34 -2.64 1.72
C GLN A 51 -6.40 -3.65 1.05
N CYS A 52 -6.05 -4.72 1.76
CA CYS A 52 -5.43 -5.90 1.14
C CYS A 52 -6.50 -6.66 0.33
N SER A 53 -6.31 -6.71 -0.99
CA SER A 53 -7.22 -7.37 -1.94
C SER A 53 -7.39 -8.87 -1.71
N THR A 54 -6.43 -9.54 -1.07
CA THR A 54 -6.46 -11.00 -0.89
C THR A 54 -7.42 -11.44 0.22
N HIS A 55 -7.32 -10.84 1.40
CA HIS A 55 -8.07 -11.26 2.59
C HIS A 55 -8.86 -10.12 3.26
N GLY A 56 -8.88 -8.94 2.66
CA GLY A 56 -9.70 -7.81 3.09
C GLY A 56 -9.23 -7.09 4.36
N ALA A 57 -7.94 -7.24 4.72
CA ALA A 57 -7.37 -6.49 5.83
C ALA A 57 -7.44 -4.98 5.55
N LEU A 58 -7.86 -4.18 6.54
CA LEU A 58 -8.00 -2.73 6.43
C LEU A 58 -6.96 -2.02 7.29
N PHE A 59 -6.22 -1.12 6.68
CA PHE A 59 -5.14 -0.35 7.31
C PHE A 59 -5.46 1.15 7.27
N ILE A 60 -5.17 1.85 8.36
CA ILE A 60 -5.30 3.31 8.44
C ILE A 60 -4.28 3.94 7.48
N ILE A 61 -4.74 4.81 6.57
CA ILE A 61 -3.89 5.46 5.56
C ILE A 61 -2.72 6.23 6.20
N LYS A 62 -2.94 6.86 7.36
CA LYS A 62 -1.96 7.74 8.01
C LYS A 62 -0.75 7.02 8.62
N ASN A 63 -0.95 5.81 9.14
CA ASN A 63 0.08 5.13 9.94
C ASN A 63 0.23 3.63 9.61
N GLY A 64 -0.53 3.11 8.65
CA GLY A 64 -0.46 1.72 8.22
C GLY A 64 -0.98 0.70 9.23
N LYS A 65 -1.57 1.10 10.37
CA LYS A 65 -2.05 0.16 11.39
C LYS A 65 -3.27 -0.61 10.88
N CYS A 66 -3.24 -1.93 11.03
CA CYS A 66 -4.35 -2.81 10.70
C CYS A 66 -5.45 -2.73 11.76
N LEU A 67 -6.65 -2.32 11.34
CA LEU A 67 -7.84 -2.23 12.19
C LEU A 67 -8.78 -3.43 12.05
N ARG A 68 -8.73 -4.12 10.92
CA ARG A 68 -9.61 -5.26 10.62
C ARG A 68 -8.87 -6.28 9.76
N GLY A 69 -9.15 -7.57 9.98
CA GLY A 69 -8.63 -8.68 9.19
C GLY A 69 -7.66 -9.58 9.95
N PRO A 70 -6.96 -10.49 9.27
CA PRO A 70 -6.13 -11.51 9.92
C PRO A 70 -4.88 -10.98 10.65
N CYS A 71 -4.41 -9.79 10.31
CA CYS A 71 -3.22 -9.16 10.91
C CYS A 71 -3.57 -7.94 11.78
N VAL A 72 -4.72 -7.94 12.46
CA VAL A 72 -5.11 -6.84 13.38
C VAL A 72 -4.05 -6.65 14.46
N GLY A 73 -3.65 -5.40 14.68
CA GLY A 73 -2.58 -5.05 15.62
C GLY A 73 -1.22 -4.84 14.96
N ASP A 74 -0.97 -5.47 13.81
CA ASP A 74 0.23 -5.21 13.00
C ASP A 74 0.09 -3.92 12.18
N GLN A 75 1.14 -3.59 11.43
CA GLN A 75 1.16 -2.42 10.55
C GLN A 75 1.90 -2.69 9.23
N LEU A 76 1.54 -1.93 8.20
CA LEU A 76 2.32 -1.83 6.98
C LEU A 76 3.70 -1.23 7.25
N GLN A 77 4.70 -1.65 6.49
CA GLN A 77 6.02 -1.04 6.53
C GLN A 77 5.94 0.34 5.84
N ILE A 78 6.05 1.40 6.63
CA ILE A 78 6.17 2.77 6.15
C ILE A 78 7.52 2.93 5.44
N VAL A 79 7.50 3.64 4.33
CA VAL A 79 8.70 4.12 3.64
C VAL A 79 8.75 5.63 3.84
N GLU A 80 9.88 6.13 4.33
CA GLU A 80 10.04 7.57 4.50
C GLU A 80 10.02 8.23 3.11
N ASN A 81 9.36 9.39 3.05
CA ASN A 81 9.25 10.14 1.81
C ASN A 81 9.39 11.63 2.03
N TYR A 82 9.80 12.32 0.96
CA TYR A 82 9.90 13.76 0.90
C TYR A 82 9.26 14.28 -0.39
N VAL A 83 8.53 15.39 -0.30
CA VAL A 83 7.85 16.02 -1.44
C VAL A 83 8.53 17.35 -1.74
N ASP A 84 9.01 17.53 -2.97
CA ASP A 84 9.60 18.78 -3.43
C ASP A 84 9.30 19.01 -4.92
N ASN A 85 8.87 20.24 -5.25
CA ASN A 85 8.60 20.68 -6.62
C ASN A 85 7.73 19.70 -7.45
N GLY A 86 6.72 19.10 -6.83
CA GLY A 86 5.82 18.13 -7.48
C GLY A 86 6.38 16.72 -7.63
N ASN A 87 7.60 16.45 -7.12
CA ASN A 87 8.22 15.14 -7.08
C ASN A 87 8.10 14.52 -5.69
N ILE A 88 8.07 13.19 -5.66
CA ILE A 88 8.05 12.39 -4.43
C ILE A 88 9.32 11.54 -4.41
N TYR A 89 10.12 11.69 -3.37
CA TYR A 89 11.35 10.94 -3.14
C TYR A 89 11.10 9.91 -2.05
N LEU A 90 11.55 8.67 -2.27
CA LEU A 90 11.51 7.59 -1.28
C LEU A 90 12.90 7.32 -0.72
N PHE A 91 13.00 7.11 0.59
CA PHE A 91 14.22 6.64 1.24
C PHE A 91 14.13 5.12 1.43
N LEU A 92 15.01 4.37 0.73
CA LEU A 92 14.97 2.91 0.61
C LEU A 92 16.13 2.23 1.37
#